data_AF-A0AAE6BTP1-F1
#
_entry.id   AF-A0AAE6BTP1-F1
#
_cell.length_a   1.000
_cell.length_b   1.000
_cell.length_c   1.000
_cell.angle_alpha   90.00
_cell.angle_beta   90.00
_cell.angle_gamma   90.00
#
_symmetry.space_group_name_H-M   'P 1'
#
loop_
_entity.id
_entity.type
_entity.pdbx_description
1 polymer ?
#
loop_
_entity_poly.entity_id
_entity_poly.type
_entity_poly.pdbx_seq_one_letter_code
_entity_poly.pdbx_strand_id
1 'polypeptide(L)'
;MSNKSKSKKQSIIELISCGFTDSEIADTLHISAQSGYIRKLRRSLAESSPEESTQEQDKPKLTPERYYNAVMKHNGTKDDLAAILGVCRKTLYTFEHSAQMKNRLARYMRVRGMSLEVIAGQIGTKVSTLEKMGLDKLPTLDGIKIQMEIALEPLADIAQWDNEAASLFYRLQDALKRLK
;
A
#
# COMPACT_ATOMS: atom_id res chain seq x y z
N MET A 1 -6.52 26.89 50.97
CA MET A 1 -6.11 26.83 49.55
C MET A 1 -6.60 25.52 48.96
N SER A 2 -7.31 25.56 47.83
CA SER A 2 -8.08 24.43 47.27
C SER A 2 -7.16 23.39 46.62
N ASN A 3 -7.11 22.18 47.17
CA ASN A 3 -6.50 21.00 46.55
C ASN A 3 -7.39 20.54 45.38
N LYS A 4 -7.18 21.14 44.19
CA LYS A 4 -7.71 20.58 42.95
C LYS A 4 -6.97 19.26 42.70
N SER A 5 -7.67 18.13 42.78
CA SER A 5 -7.09 16.83 42.42
C SER A 5 -6.62 16.90 40.96
N LYS A 6 -5.31 16.97 40.74
CA LYS A 6 -4.74 16.91 39.39
C LYS A 6 -5.23 15.63 38.73
N SER A 7 -5.70 15.73 37.49
CA SER A 7 -6.14 14.56 36.74
C SER A 7 -4.97 13.61 36.55
N LYS A 8 -5.18 12.29 36.69
CA LYS A 8 -4.15 11.26 36.44
C LYS A 8 -3.43 11.47 35.10
N LYS A 9 -4.14 11.97 34.09
CA LYS A 9 -3.57 12.34 32.79
C LYS A 9 -2.52 13.46 32.91
N GLN A 10 -2.81 14.52 33.66
CA GLN A 10 -1.90 15.66 33.85
C GLN A 10 -0.64 15.24 34.59
N SER A 11 -0.77 14.42 35.65
CA SER A 11 0.38 13.89 36.38
C SER A 11 1.31 13.05 35.50
N ILE A 12 0.76 12.21 34.62
CA ILE A 12 1.57 11.43 33.66
C ILE A 12 2.29 12.35 32.67
N ILE A 13 1.60 13.37 32.15
CA ILE A 13 2.19 14.32 31.19
C ILE A 13 3.33 15.11 31.84
N GLU A 14 3.14 15.59 33.07
CA GLU A 14 4.18 16.30 33.85
C GLU A 14 5.42 15.40 34.06
N LEU A 15 5.23 14.13 34.44
CA LEU A 15 6.35 13.21 34.61
C LEU A 15 7.04 12.85 33.29
N ILE A 16 6.30 12.74 32.18
CA ILE A 16 6.90 12.58 30.84
C ILE A 16 7.77 13.79 30.50
N SER A 17 7.29 15.02 30.76
CA SER A 17 8.07 16.23 30.49
C SER A 17 9.32 16.36 31.35
N CYS A 18 9.32 15.76 32.54
CA CYS A 18 10.50 15.70 33.42
C CYS A 18 11.49 14.58 33.05
N GLY A 19 11.24 13.81 31.97
CA GLY A 19 12.17 12.80 31.46
C GLY A 19 12.07 11.41 32.10
N PHE A 20 11.04 11.15 32.92
CA PHE A 20 10.86 9.85 33.56
C PHE A 20 10.47 8.76 32.55
N THR A 21 10.99 7.55 32.75
CA THR A 21 10.69 6.33 31.97
C THR A 21 9.29 5.78 32.30
N ASP A 22 8.76 4.91 31.43
CA ASP A 22 7.42 4.30 31.64
C ASP A 22 7.33 3.55 32.98
N SER A 23 8.40 2.87 33.37
CA SER A 23 8.51 2.12 34.63
C SER A 23 8.51 3.06 35.83
N GLU A 24 9.27 4.16 35.77
CA GLU A 24 9.33 5.11 36.89
C GLU A 24 7.99 5.81 37.07
N ILE A 25 7.32 6.21 35.99
CA ILE A 25 5.98 6.82 36.05
C ILE A 25 4.96 5.84 36.64
N ALA A 26 5.04 4.58 36.25
CA ALA A 26 4.22 3.49 36.75
C ALA A 26 4.42 3.30 38.27
N ASP A 27 5.66 3.28 38.73
CA ASP A 27 5.99 3.12 40.14
C ASP A 27 5.56 4.34 40.96
N THR A 28 5.78 5.55 40.44
CA THR A 28 5.45 6.82 41.12
C THR A 28 3.94 7.03 41.26
N LEU A 29 3.15 6.56 40.29
CA LEU A 29 1.70 6.70 40.28
C LEU A 29 0.96 5.43 40.74
N HIS A 30 1.69 4.38 41.13
CA HIS A 30 1.17 3.05 41.43
C HIS A 30 0.23 2.50 40.34
N ILE A 31 0.62 2.71 39.09
CA ILE A 31 -0.08 2.20 37.90
C ILE A 31 0.79 1.09 37.33
N SER A 32 0.24 -0.09 37.03
CA SER A 32 1.01 -1.19 36.44
C SER A 32 1.84 -0.71 35.23
N ALA A 33 3.13 -1.07 35.19
CA ALA A 33 4.07 -0.74 34.11
C ALA A 33 3.63 -1.24 32.72
N GLN A 34 2.60 -2.10 32.65
CA GLN A 34 1.96 -2.54 31.41
C GLN A 34 0.83 -1.63 30.92
N SER A 35 0.58 -0.51 31.61
CA SER A 35 -0.47 0.45 31.23
C SER A 35 -0.14 1.08 29.88
N GLY A 36 -0.69 0.51 28.81
CA GLY A 36 -0.60 1.07 27.45
C GLY A 36 -1.09 2.52 27.35
N TYR A 37 -1.75 3.04 28.40
CA TYR A 37 -2.12 4.43 28.56
C TYR A 37 -0.92 5.38 28.65
N ILE A 38 0.15 5.04 29.38
CA ILE A 38 1.38 5.87 29.47
C ILE A 38 2.04 5.99 28.10
N ARG A 39 2.20 4.85 27.39
CA ARG A 39 2.74 4.82 26.01
C ARG A 39 1.89 5.56 25.00
N LYS A 40 0.56 5.57 25.15
CA LYS A 40 -0.33 6.35 24.29
C LYS A 40 -0.14 7.85 24.52
N LEU A 41 -0.06 8.28 25.79
CA LEU A 41 0.18 9.68 26.14
C LEU A 41 1.55 10.17 25.63
N ARG A 42 2.62 9.38 25.81
CA ARG A 42 3.95 9.74 25.32
C ARG A 42 3.98 9.88 23.79
N ARG A 43 3.32 8.98 23.04
CA ARG A 43 3.19 9.11 21.58
C ARG A 43 2.42 10.35 21.17
N SER A 44 1.28 10.63 21.82
CA SER A 44 0.51 11.84 21.51
C SER A 44 1.27 13.13 21.83
N LEU A 45 2.14 13.12 22.86
CA LEU A 45 3.02 14.25 23.19
C LEU A 45 4.11 14.43 22.13
N ALA A 46 4.76 13.34 21.72
CA ALA A 46 5.77 13.36 20.67
C ALA A 46 5.21 13.81 19.31
N GLU A 47 3.95 13.48 19.01
CA GLU A 47 3.24 13.94 17.81
C GLU A 47 2.83 15.43 17.89
N SER A 48 2.82 16.03 19.09
CA SER A 48 2.39 17.41 19.33
C SER A 48 3.53 18.42 19.59
N SER A 49 4.78 17.97 19.66
CA SER A 49 5.97 18.84 19.68
C SER A 49 6.52 18.98 18.26
N PRO A 50 6.47 20.18 17.65
CA PRO A 50 7.23 20.45 16.45
C PRO A 50 8.65 20.80 16.88
N GLU A 51 9.55 19.83 16.97
CA GLU A 51 10.98 20.07 16.74
C GLU A 51 11.78 18.76 16.56
N GLU A 52 12.46 18.72 15.42
CA GLU A 52 13.76 18.11 15.18
C GLU A 52 13.94 16.60 15.51
N SER A 53 13.47 15.75 14.59
CA SER A 53 14.15 14.49 14.31
C SER A 53 14.48 14.39 12.83
N THR A 54 15.64 14.93 12.51
CA THR A 54 16.41 14.63 11.31
C THR A 54 16.65 13.12 11.25
N GLN A 55 16.38 12.50 10.08
CA GLN A 55 16.77 11.13 9.65
C GLN A 55 15.78 9.94 9.72
N GLU A 56 14.46 10.11 9.58
CA GLU A 56 13.58 8.97 9.20
C GLU A 56 12.66 9.17 7.98
N GLN A 57 12.72 10.32 7.30
CA GLN A 57 11.76 10.62 6.22
C GLN A 57 12.08 10.02 4.84
N ASP A 58 13.25 9.41 4.64
CA ASP A 58 13.65 8.88 3.32
C ASP A 58 13.76 7.36 3.23
N LYS A 59 13.11 6.60 4.13
CA LYS A 59 12.92 5.17 3.87
C LYS A 59 11.72 5.00 2.94
N PRO A 60 11.94 4.67 1.65
CA PRO A 60 10.86 4.59 0.71
C PRO A 60 9.86 3.53 1.20
N LYS A 61 8.59 3.91 1.27
CA LYS A 61 7.52 3.06 1.80
C LYS A 61 7.43 1.77 0.98
N LEU A 62 7.22 0.64 1.65
CA LEU A 62 6.99 -0.65 0.98
C LEU A 62 5.60 -0.61 0.32
N THR A 63 5.56 -0.49 -1.00
CA THR A 63 4.33 -0.44 -1.80
C THR A 63 4.19 -1.68 -2.68
N PRO A 64 2.95 -2.04 -3.09
CA PRO A 64 2.72 -3.17 -3.97
C PRO A 64 3.51 -3.11 -5.29
N GLU A 65 3.62 -1.90 -5.84
CA GLU A 65 4.35 -1.63 -7.07
C GLU A 65 5.87 -1.81 -6.90
N ARG A 66 6.45 -1.28 -5.82
CA ARG A 66 7.88 -1.48 -5.54
C ARG A 66 8.22 -2.94 -5.33
N TYR A 67 7.36 -3.67 -4.60
CA TYR A 67 7.50 -5.12 -4.44
C TYR A 67 7.43 -5.85 -5.78
N TYR A 68 6.41 -5.57 -6.60
CA TYR A 68 6.27 -6.18 -7.93
C TYR A 68 7.50 -5.93 -8.81
N ASN A 69 7.95 -4.69 -8.89
CA ASN A 69 9.12 -4.31 -9.69
C ASN A 69 10.39 -4.97 -9.20
N ALA A 70 10.55 -5.15 -7.89
CA ALA A 70 11.69 -5.86 -7.31
C ALA A 70 11.64 -7.35 -7.64
N VAL A 71 10.49 -8.01 -7.45
CA VAL A 71 10.32 -9.44 -7.77
C VAL A 71 10.56 -9.73 -9.26
N MET A 72 10.09 -8.86 -10.16
CA MET A 72 10.28 -9.07 -11.60
C MET A 72 11.73 -8.86 -12.07
N LYS A 73 12.53 -8.09 -11.32
CA LYS A 73 13.91 -7.77 -11.67
C LYS A 73 14.93 -8.67 -10.97
N HIS A 74 14.53 -9.42 -9.95
CA HIS A 74 15.45 -10.08 -9.05
C HIS A 74 15.05 -11.55 -8.80
N ASN A 75 15.98 -12.46 -9.14
CA ASN A 75 15.82 -13.90 -8.96
C ASN A 75 16.61 -14.47 -7.76
N GLY A 76 17.15 -13.60 -6.89
CA GLY A 76 17.91 -14.02 -5.71
C GLY A 76 17.02 -14.42 -4.52
N THR A 77 17.61 -14.44 -3.32
CA THR A 77 16.93 -14.91 -2.10
C THR A 77 15.94 -13.88 -1.56
N LYS A 78 15.08 -14.31 -0.62
CA LYS A 78 14.18 -13.37 0.09
C LYS A 78 14.92 -12.32 0.91
N ASP A 79 16.13 -12.63 1.37
CA ASP A 79 16.95 -11.68 2.13
C ASP A 79 17.48 -10.58 1.19
N ASP A 80 17.89 -10.96 -0.02
CA ASP A 80 18.30 -10.01 -1.06
C ASP A 80 17.13 -9.13 -1.51
N LEU A 81 15.93 -9.71 -1.67
CA LEU A 81 14.70 -8.96 -1.99
C LEU A 81 14.37 -7.95 -0.88
N ALA A 82 14.51 -8.35 0.38
CA ALA A 82 14.29 -7.46 1.52
C ALA A 82 15.32 -6.31 1.55
N ALA A 83 16.58 -6.60 1.25
CA ALA A 83 17.65 -5.61 1.15
C ALA A 83 17.39 -4.58 0.04
N ILE A 84 16.99 -5.03 -1.17
CA ILE A 84 16.62 -4.15 -2.30
C ILE A 84 15.45 -3.23 -1.93
N LEU A 85 14.48 -3.77 -1.19
CA LEU A 85 13.30 -3.03 -0.75
C LEU A 85 13.58 -2.12 0.46
N GLY A 86 14.75 -2.24 1.09
CA GLY A 86 15.14 -1.48 2.28
C GLY A 86 14.35 -1.86 3.53
N VAL A 87 13.87 -3.11 3.61
CA VAL A 87 13.03 -3.60 4.72
C VAL A 87 13.63 -4.84 5.36
N CYS A 88 13.28 -5.13 6.61
CA CYS A 88 13.66 -6.38 7.24
C CYS A 88 12.79 -7.55 6.74
N ARG A 89 13.33 -8.77 6.80
CA ARG A 89 12.65 -10.00 6.38
C ARG A 89 11.27 -10.20 7.03
N LYS A 90 11.13 -9.81 8.30
CA LYS A 90 9.85 -9.89 9.04
C LYS A 90 8.78 -8.95 8.47
N THR A 91 9.17 -7.74 8.09
CA THR A 91 8.28 -6.76 7.45
C THR A 91 7.86 -7.25 6.06
N LEU A 92 8.81 -7.76 5.27
CA LEU A 92 8.52 -8.37 3.97
C LEU A 92 7.53 -9.54 4.11
N TYR A 93 7.77 -10.44 5.07
CA TYR A 93 6.87 -11.56 5.36
C TYR A 93 5.46 -11.09 5.70
N THR A 94 5.33 -10.13 6.62
CA THR A 94 4.02 -9.58 7.04
C THR A 94 3.30 -8.93 5.86
N PHE A 95 4.04 -8.23 5.01
CA PHE A 95 3.53 -7.59 3.81
C PHE A 95 3.01 -8.60 2.79
N GLU A 96 3.80 -9.63 2.48
CA GLU A 96 3.42 -10.74 1.58
C GLU A 96 2.19 -11.52 2.09
N HIS A 97 2.06 -11.68 3.41
CA HIS A 97 0.96 -12.44 4.02
C HIS A 97 -0.32 -11.62 4.21
N SER A 98 -0.29 -10.31 3.96
CA SER A 98 -1.50 -9.50 4.06
C SER A 98 -2.45 -9.78 2.88
N ALA A 99 -3.70 -10.14 3.20
CA ALA A 99 -4.72 -10.48 2.20
C ALA A 99 -4.98 -9.33 1.21
N GLN A 100 -4.95 -8.09 1.71
CA GLN A 100 -5.12 -6.90 0.90
C GLN A 100 -3.98 -6.72 -0.13
N MET A 101 -2.74 -7.02 0.26
CA MET A 101 -1.59 -6.95 -0.65
C MET A 101 -1.67 -8.04 -1.71
N LYS A 102 -1.94 -9.28 -1.33
CA LYS A 102 -2.12 -10.39 -2.27
C LYS A 102 -3.19 -10.06 -3.32
N ASN A 103 -4.29 -9.46 -2.91
CA ASN A 103 -5.35 -9.00 -3.81
C ASN A 103 -4.85 -7.92 -4.79
N ARG A 104 -4.24 -6.84 -4.27
CA ARG A 104 -3.73 -5.74 -5.11
C ARG A 104 -2.68 -6.22 -6.11
N LEU A 105 -1.76 -7.06 -5.68
CA LEU A 105 -0.71 -7.62 -6.52
C LEU A 105 -1.28 -8.54 -7.60
N ALA A 106 -2.19 -9.44 -7.23
CA ALA A 106 -2.82 -10.35 -8.16
C ALA A 106 -3.60 -9.60 -9.25
N ARG A 107 -4.34 -8.54 -8.86
CA ARG A 107 -5.04 -7.66 -9.83
C ARG A 107 -4.07 -6.98 -10.78
N TYR A 108 -2.97 -6.44 -10.25
CA TYR A 108 -1.96 -5.78 -11.06
C TYR A 108 -1.32 -6.74 -12.07
N MET A 109 -0.93 -7.94 -11.62
CA MET A 109 -0.39 -8.99 -12.50
C MET A 109 -1.38 -9.41 -13.58
N ARG A 110 -2.66 -9.55 -13.22
CA ARG A 110 -3.71 -9.91 -14.17
C ARG A 110 -3.89 -8.85 -15.25
N VAL A 111 -3.97 -7.57 -14.87
CA VAL A 111 -4.09 -6.44 -15.81
C VAL A 111 -2.89 -6.39 -16.76
N ARG A 112 -1.69 -6.76 -16.29
CA ARG A 112 -0.48 -6.91 -17.10
C ARG A 112 -0.47 -8.12 -18.04
N GLY A 113 -1.51 -8.96 -18.03
CA GLY A 113 -1.65 -10.09 -18.96
C GLY A 113 -1.20 -11.44 -18.40
N MET A 114 -0.79 -11.54 -17.13
CA MET A 114 -0.42 -12.84 -16.55
C MET A 114 -1.65 -13.75 -16.39
N SER A 115 -1.43 -15.06 -16.59
CA SER A 115 -2.44 -16.08 -16.36
C SER A 115 -2.66 -16.32 -14.87
N LEU A 116 -3.83 -16.85 -14.49
CA LEU A 116 -4.15 -17.09 -13.08
C LEU A 116 -3.22 -18.15 -12.46
N GLU A 117 -2.74 -19.11 -13.25
CA GLU A 117 -1.81 -20.15 -12.82
C GLU A 117 -0.45 -19.55 -12.42
N VAL A 118 0.07 -18.64 -13.26
CA VAL A 118 1.33 -17.94 -13.00
C VAL A 118 1.21 -17.07 -11.74
N ILE A 119 0.11 -16.34 -11.62
CA ILE A 119 -0.17 -15.49 -10.44
C ILE A 119 -0.29 -16.34 -9.18
N ALA A 120 -0.99 -17.47 -9.24
CA ALA A 120 -1.17 -18.41 -8.14
C ALA A 120 0.18 -18.93 -7.64
N GLY A 121 1.08 -19.32 -8.55
CA GLY A 121 2.44 -19.75 -8.24
C GLY A 121 3.29 -18.65 -7.60
N GLN A 122 3.23 -17.42 -8.14
CA GLN A 122 4.00 -16.27 -7.65
C GLN A 122 3.58 -15.81 -6.25
N ILE A 123 2.27 -15.82 -5.95
CA ILE A 123 1.71 -15.29 -4.69
C ILE A 123 1.52 -16.41 -3.64
N GLY A 124 1.71 -17.67 -4.02
CA GLY A 124 1.50 -18.83 -3.16
C GLY A 124 0.03 -18.94 -2.74
N THR A 125 -0.86 -18.97 -3.73
CA THR A 125 -2.31 -19.13 -3.53
C THR A 125 -2.89 -20.12 -4.53
N LYS A 126 -4.16 -20.49 -4.39
CA LYS A 126 -4.87 -21.37 -5.32
C LYS A 126 -5.56 -20.55 -6.41
N VAL A 127 -5.63 -21.08 -7.63
CA VAL A 127 -6.38 -20.47 -8.75
C VAL A 127 -7.85 -20.22 -8.36
N SER A 128 -8.49 -21.18 -7.70
CA SER A 128 -9.88 -21.02 -7.22
C SER A 128 -10.08 -19.88 -6.22
N THR A 129 -9.04 -19.49 -5.49
CA THR A 129 -9.08 -18.30 -4.64
C THR A 129 -9.06 -17.04 -5.48
N LEU A 130 -8.26 -17.00 -6.55
CA LEU A 130 -8.20 -15.87 -7.49
C LEU A 130 -9.51 -15.70 -8.28
N GLU A 131 -10.13 -16.81 -8.70
CA GLU A 131 -11.44 -16.81 -9.34
C GLU A 131 -12.54 -16.27 -8.41
N LYS A 132 -12.56 -16.70 -7.15
CA LYS A 132 -13.48 -16.15 -6.13
C LYS A 132 -13.28 -14.65 -5.91
N MET A 133 -12.09 -14.12 -6.20
CA MET A 133 -11.79 -12.69 -6.13
C MET A 133 -12.17 -11.93 -7.43
N GLY A 134 -12.65 -12.63 -8.45
CA GLY A 134 -13.10 -12.08 -9.74
C GLY A 134 -11.96 -11.71 -10.70
N LEU A 135 -10.76 -12.29 -10.53
CA LEU A 135 -9.61 -11.97 -11.38
C LEU A 135 -9.71 -12.58 -12.79
N ASP A 136 -10.46 -13.66 -12.93
CA ASP A 136 -10.81 -14.26 -14.22
C ASP A 136 -11.54 -13.27 -15.13
N LYS A 137 -12.42 -12.45 -14.54
CA LYS A 137 -13.26 -11.47 -15.26
C LYS A 137 -12.59 -10.12 -15.50
N LEU A 138 -11.44 -9.88 -14.87
CA LEU A 138 -10.71 -8.63 -15.04
C LEU A 138 -10.11 -8.57 -16.45
N PRO A 139 -10.40 -7.52 -17.23
CA PRO A 139 -9.79 -7.36 -18.55
C PRO A 139 -8.29 -7.11 -18.41
N THR A 140 -7.52 -7.67 -19.33
CA THR A 140 -6.09 -7.39 -19.47
C THR A 140 -5.90 -6.11 -20.29
N LEU A 141 -4.77 -5.43 -20.16
CA LEU A 141 -4.45 -4.28 -21.02
C LEU A 141 -4.51 -4.63 -22.49
N ASP A 142 -4.00 -5.80 -22.87
CA ASP A 142 -4.07 -6.26 -24.27
C ASP A 142 -5.50 -6.57 -24.71
N GLY A 143 -6.33 -7.12 -23.82
CA GLY A 143 -7.76 -7.30 -24.08
C GLY A 143 -8.49 -5.98 -24.29
N ILE A 144 -8.16 -4.94 -23.51
CA ILE A 144 -8.71 -3.59 -23.68
C ILE A 144 -8.27 -3.00 -25.02
N LYS A 145 -7.00 -3.18 -25.42
CA LYS A 145 -6.49 -2.72 -26.71
C LYS A 145 -7.27 -3.33 -27.87
N ILE A 146 -7.42 -4.67 -27.85
CA ILE A 146 -8.17 -5.39 -28.88
C ILE A 146 -9.62 -4.90 -28.94
N GLN A 147 -10.28 -4.73 -27.78
CA GLN A 147 -11.65 -4.21 -27.74
C GLN A 147 -11.76 -2.78 -28.30
N MET A 148 -10.78 -1.92 -28.02
CA MET A 148 -10.72 -0.57 -28.59
C MET A 148 -10.48 -0.60 -30.11
N GLU A 149 -9.61 -1.48 -30.60
CA GLU A 149 -9.36 -1.67 -32.04
C GLU A 149 -10.64 -2.10 -32.77
N ILE A 150 -11.36 -3.09 -32.24
CA ILE A 150 -12.64 -3.56 -32.79
C ILE A 150 -13.69 -2.45 -32.76
N ALA A 151 -13.78 -1.67 -31.66
CA ALA A 151 -14.75 -0.59 -31.56
C ALA A 151 -14.46 0.59 -32.49
N LEU A 152 -13.19 0.80 -32.86
CA LEU A 152 -12.77 1.87 -33.76
C LEU A 152 -13.11 1.60 -35.22
N GLU A 153 -13.20 0.34 -35.66
CA GLU A 153 -13.52 -0.03 -37.05
C GLU A 153 -14.84 0.60 -37.55
N PRO A 154 -16.01 0.35 -36.94
CA PRO A 154 -17.26 0.95 -37.41
C PRO A 154 -17.30 2.46 -37.20
N LEU A 155 -16.58 2.97 -36.20
CA LEU A 155 -16.53 4.40 -35.91
C LEU A 155 -15.74 5.17 -36.98
N ALA A 156 -14.74 4.52 -37.60
CA ALA A 156 -13.97 5.10 -38.70
C ALA A 156 -14.84 5.39 -39.92
N ASP A 157 -15.80 4.50 -40.23
CA ASP A 157 -16.73 4.67 -41.35
C ASP A 157 -17.71 5.82 -41.08
N ILE A 158 -18.25 5.91 -39.85
CA ILE A 158 -19.16 6.98 -39.45
C ILE A 158 -18.46 8.34 -39.41
N ALA A 159 -17.19 8.36 -38.97
CA ALA A 159 -16.36 9.57 -38.93
C ALA A 159 -16.12 10.23 -40.30
N GLN A 160 -16.36 9.52 -41.40
CA GLN A 160 -16.21 10.11 -42.75
C GLN A 160 -17.29 11.14 -43.07
N TRP A 161 -18.44 11.08 -42.41
CA TRP A 161 -19.60 11.91 -42.71
C TRP A 161 -20.25 12.56 -41.48
N ASP A 162 -19.81 12.22 -40.26
CA ASP A 162 -20.23 12.86 -39.02
C ASP A 162 -19.05 13.46 -38.23
N ASN A 163 -19.11 14.78 -37.99
CA ASN A 163 -18.03 15.54 -37.35
C ASN A 163 -17.87 15.19 -35.85
N GLU A 164 -18.94 14.79 -35.17
CA GLU A 164 -18.89 14.42 -33.76
C GLU A 164 -18.23 13.05 -33.60
N ALA A 165 -18.60 12.10 -34.45
CA ALA A 165 -17.97 10.79 -34.57
C ALA A 165 -16.49 10.91 -34.95
N ALA A 166 -16.12 11.83 -35.86
CA ALA A 166 -14.72 12.08 -36.20
C ALA A 166 -13.89 12.54 -35.00
N SER A 167 -14.42 13.48 -34.21
CA SER A 167 -13.77 13.95 -32.98
C SER A 167 -13.55 12.82 -31.98
N LEU A 168 -14.57 11.97 -31.78
CA LEU A 168 -14.49 10.80 -30.88
C LEU A 168 -13.49 9.75 -31.40
N PHE A 169 -13.50 9.46 -32.70
CA PHE A 169 -12.59 8.53 -33.34
C PHE A 169 -11.14 8.94 -33.12
N TYR A 170 -10.76 10.18 -33.42
CA TYR A 170 -9.38 10.62 -33.26
C TYR A 170 -8.93 10.64 -31.78
N ARG A 171 -9.82 10.98 -30.84
CA ARG A 171 -9.52 10.89 -29.40
C ARG A 171 -9.25 9.46 -28.96
N LEU A 172 -10.10 8.52 -29.36
CA LEU A 172 -9.96 7.11 -29.01
C LEU A 172 -8.74 6.48 -29.69
N GLN A 173 -8.45 6.87 -30.94
CA GLN A 173 -7.26 6.44 -31.67
C GLN A 173 -5.98 6.96 -31.00
N ASP A 174 -5.95 8.21 -30.53
CA ASP A 174 -4.82 8.76 -29.78
C ASP A 174 -4.64 8.06 -28.42
N ALA A 175 -5.73 7.78 -27.71
CA ALA A 175 -5.70 7.00 -26.48
C ALA A 175 -5.14 5.58 -26.70
N LEU A 176 -5.54 4.91 -27.78
CA LEU A 176 -5.01 3.59 -28.15
C LEU A 176 -3.51 3.64 -28.47
N LYS A 177 -3.05 4.68 -29.18
CA LYS A 177 -1.61 4.87 -29.46
C LYS A 177 -0.79 5.02 -28.18
N ARG A 178 -1.30 5.72 -27.17
CA ARG A 178 -0.63 5.91 -25.87
C ARG A 178 -0.59 4.65 -25.00
N LEU A 179 -1.42 3.65 -25.31
CA LEU A 179 -1.39 2.35 -24.63
C LEU A 179 -0.31 1.40 -25.19
N LYS A 180 0.30 1.72 -26.35
CA LYS A 180 1.42 0.97 -26.94
C LYS A 180 2.72 1.23 -26.19
#